data_AF-Q2PK02-F1
#
_entry.id   AF-Q2PK02-F1
#
_cell.length_a   1.000
_cell.length_b   1.000
_cell.length_c   1.000
_cell.angle_alpha   90.00
_cell.angle_beta   90.00
_cell.angle_gamma   90.00
#
_symmetry.space_group_name_H-M   'P 1'
#
loop_
_entity.id
_entity.type
_entity.pdbx_description
1 polymer ?
#
loop_
_entity_poly.entity_id
_entity_poly.type
_entity_poly.pdbx_seq_one_letter_code
_entity_poly.pdbx_strand_id
1 'polypeptide(L)' 'HPLMKILNDAFIDLPTPSNISSWWNFGSLLGLCLIMQILTGLFLAMHYTPDTSTAFSSVAHICRDVNYGW' A
#
# COMPACT_ATOMS: atom_id res chain seq x y z
N HIS A 1 -21.31 -4.30 -19.25
CA HIS A 1 -19.84 -4.25 -19.28
C HIS A 1 -19.30 -5.18 -18.18
N PRO A 2 -18.68 -6.33 -18.50
CA PRO A 2 -18.35 -7.37 -17.52
C PRO A 2 -17.50 -6.87 -16.34
N LEU A 3 -16.50 -6.03 -16.60
CA LEU A 3 -15.66 -5.42 -15.55
C LEU A 3 -16.44 -4.50 -14.61
N MET A 4 -17.33 -3.65 -15.16
CA MET A 4 -18.15 -2.75 -14.34
C MET A 4 -19.14 -3.53 -13.48
N LYS A 5 -19.65 -4.67 -13.97
CA LYS A 5 -20.57 -5.51 -13.18
C LYS A 5 -19.88 -6.05 -11.91
N ILE A 6 -18.64 -6.54 -12.05
CA ILE A 6 -17.86 -7.04 -10.90
C ILE A 6 -17.61 -5.92 -9.88
N LEU A 7 -17.23 -4.72 -10.34
CA LEU A 7 -17.04 -3.57 -9.46
C LEU A 7 -18.34 -3.15 -8.77
N ASN A 8 -19.45 -3.15 -9.52
CA ASN A 8 -20.74 -2.76 -8.99
C ASN A 8 -21.21 -3.71 -7.89
N ASP A 9 -21.21 -5.01 -8.16
CA ASP A 9 -21.72 -6.05 -7.24
C ASP A 9 -20.84 -6.18 -5.98
N ALA A 10 -19.54 -5.86 -6.07
CA ALA A 10 -18.59 -6.00 -4.96
C ALA A 10 -18.35 -4.73 -4.14
N PHE A 11 -18.59 -3.53 -4.71
CA PHE A 11 -18.20 -2.26 -4.07
C PHE A 11 -19.34 -1.25 -3.94
N ILE A 12 -20.29 -1.22 -4.89
CA ILE A 12 -21.36 -0.21 -4.92
C ILE A 12 -22.66 -0.80 -4.36
N ASP A 13 -23.17 -1.86 -4.98
CA ASP A 13 -24.45 -2.48 -4.65
C ASP A 13 -24.30 -3.69 -3.71
N LEU A 14 -23.26 -3.68 -2.86
CA LEU A 14 -23.02 -4.73 -1.88
C LEU A 14 -24.01 -4.59 -0.70
N PRO A 15 -24.90 -5.58 -0.43
CA PRO A 15 -25.77 -5.53 0.73
C PRO A 15 -24.95 -5.73 2.02
N THR A 16 -24.88 -4.68 2.84
CA THR A 16 -24.20 -4.70 4.14
C THR A 16 -25.19 -4.52 5.29
N PRO A 17 -24.99 -5.20 6.44
CA PRO A 17 -25.88 -5.04 7.58
C PRO A 17 -25.77 -3.62 8.17
N SER A 18 -26.89 -3.05 8.63
CA SER A 18 -26.93 -1.67 9.12
C SER A 18 -26.24 -1.46 10.48
N ASN A 19 -25.94 -2.53 11.23
CA ASN A 19 -25.35 -2.48 12.57
C ASN A 19 -23.86 -2.87 12.60
N ILE A 20 -23.11 -2.66 11.52
CA ILE A 20 -21.67 -2.94 11.50
C ILE A 20 -20.92 -2.14 12.57
N SER A 21 -20.06 -2.83 13.32
CA SER A 21 -19.18 -2.20 14.31
C SER A 21 -17.91 -1.65 13.66
N SER A 22 -17.15 -0.84 14.40
CA SER A 22 -15.88 -0.27 13.93
C SER A 22 -14.86 -1.32 13.49
N TRP A 23 -14.96 -2.57 13.97
CA TRP A 23 -14.08 -3.68 13.59
C TRP A 23 -14.15 -4.04 12.10
N TRP A 24 -15.29 -3.79 11.45
CA TRP A 24 -15.43 -4.04 10.01
C TRP A 24 -14.55 -3.12 9.14
N ASN A 25 -14.08 -1.99 9.68
CA ASN A 25 -13.16 -1.09 8.97
C ASN A 25 -11.75 -1.67 8.79
N PHE A 26 -11.35 -2.69 9.57
CA PHE A 26 -9.99 -3.24 9.44
C PHE A 26 -9.74 -3.88 8.08
N GLY A 27 -10.78 -4.43 7.42
CA GLY A 27 -10.63 -4.97 6.08
C GLY A 27 -10.20 -3.91 5.05
N SER A 28 -10.88 -2.76 5.01
CA SER A 28 -10.53 -1.67 4.10
C SER A 28 -9.20 -1.00 4.48
N LEU A 29 -8.91 -0.85 5.78
CA LEU A 29 -7.63 -0.33 6.25
C LEU A 29 -6.46 -1.22 5.84
N LEU A 30 -6.60 -2.55 5.88
CA LEU A 30 -5.56 -3.48 5.41
C LEU A 30 -5.36 -3.38 3.89
N GLY A 31 -6.44 -3.24 3.12
CA GLY A 31 -6.35 -2.99 1.68
C GLY A 31 -5.61 -1.68 1.35
N LEU A 32 -5.93 -0.61 2.07
CA LEU A 32 -5.24 0.68 1.95
C LEU A 32 -3.77 0.56 2.36
N CYS A 33 -3.48 -0.11 3.48
CA CYS A 33 -2.13 -0.38 3.95
C CYS A 33 -1.30 -1.12 2.91
N LEU A 34 -1.86 -2.17 2.28
CA LEU A 34 -1.16 -2.91 1.23
C LEU A 34 -0.80 -2.03 0.04
N ILE A 35 -1.73 -1.20 -0.44
CA ILE A 35 -1.48 -0.26 -1.54
C ILE A 35 -0.36 0.73 -1.15
N MET A 36 -0.42 1.31 0.05
CA MET A 36 0.62 2.22 0.54
C MET A 36 1.99 1.54 0.61
N GLN A 37 2.07 0.30 1.12
CA GLN A 37 3.33 -0.44 1.23
C GLN A 37 3.91 -0.83 -0.12
N ILE A 38 3.09 -1.21 -1.10
CA ILE A 38 3.55 -1.53 -2.45
C ILE A 38 4.11 -0.28 -3.12
N LEU A 39 3.40 0.84 -3.04
CA LEU A 39 3.83 2.10 -3.66
C LEU A 39 5.12 2.60 -3.03
N THR A 40 5.15 2.76 -1.70
CA THR A 40 6.35 3.22 -0.98
C THR A 40 7.53 2.27 -1.13
N GLY A 41 7.29 0.95 -1.03
CA GLY A 41 8.29 -0.09 -1.24
C GLY A 41 8.89 -0.06 -2.65
N LEU A 42 8.08 0.21 -3.67
CA LEU A 42 8.57 0.38 -5.04
C LEU A 42 9.53 1.58 -5.16
N PHE A 43 9.18 2.73 -4.60
CA PHE A 43 10.05 3.91 -4.60
C PHE A 43 11.34 3.68 -3.82
N LEU A 44 11.28 3.01 -2.66
CA LEU A 44 12.46 2.63 -1.90
C LEU A 44 13.36 1.68 -2.70
N ALA A 45 12.79 0.69 -3.38
CA ALA A 45 13.54 -0.28 -4.19
C ALA A 45 14.29 0.35 -5.38
N MET A 46 13.83 1.49 -5.91
CA MET A 46 14.56 2.22 -6.96
C MET A 46 15.92 2.78 -6.48
N HIS A 47 16.09 2.96 -5.16
CA HIS A 47 17.29 3.56 -4.57
C HIS A 47 18.07 2.59 -3.65
N TYR A 48 17.49 1.44 -3.31
CA TYR A 48 18.11 0.43 -2.46
C TYR A 48 19.09 -0.46 -3.24
N THR A 49 20.23 -0.81 -2.62
CA THR A 49 21.21 -1.75 -3.19
C THR A 49 21.24 -3.05 -2.37
N PRO A 50 20.92 -4.22 -2.96
CA PRO A 50 20.81 -5.49 -2.23
C PRO A 50 22.17 -6.20 -2.06
N ASP A 51 23.21 -5.48 -1.67
CA ASP A 51 24.53 -6.04 -1.36
C ASP A 51 24.90 -5.78 0.10
N THR A 52 25.43 -6.78 0.80
CA THR A 52 25.71 -6.70 2.24
C THR A 52 26.66 -5.57 2.64
N SER A 53 27.58 -5.16 1.75
CA SER A 53 28.52 -4.08 2.02
C SER A 53 27.92 -2.69 1.82
N THR A 54 26.85 -2.57 1.03
CA THR A 54 26.23 -1.27 0.65
C THR A 54 24.78 -1.12 1.08
N ALA A 55 24.14 -2.17 1.61
CA ALA A 55 22.74 -2.15 2.04
C ALA A 55 22.46 -1.01 3.02
N PHE A 56 23.25 -0.90 4.08
CA PHE A 56 23.10 0.17 5.08
C PHE A 56 23.35 1.56 4.49
N SER A 57 24.41 1.73 3.69
CA SER A 57 24.71 3.03 3.07
C SER A 57 23.63 3.45 2.06
N SER A 58 22.99 2.50 1.37
CA SER A 58 21.90 2.80 0.44
C SER A 58 20.65 3.31 1.17
N VAL A 59 20.33 2.80 2.36
CA VAL A 59 19.25 3.34 3.21
C VAL A 59 19.61 4.73 3.74
N ALA A 60 20.87 4.93 4.17
CA ALA A 60 21.33 6.25 4.60
C ALA A 60 21.25 7.29 3.46
N HIS A 61 21.60 6.89 2.23
CA HIS A 61 21.44 7.72 1.04
C HIS A 61 19.97 8.04 0.75
N ILE A 62 19.05 7.08 0.86
CA ILE A 62 17.61 7.33 0.74
C ILE A 62 17.15 8.42 1.72
N CYS A 63 17.47 8.31 3.00
CA CYS A 63 16.95 9.27 3.98
C CYS A 63 17.58 10.67 3.90
N ARG A 64 18.80 10.80 3.37
CA ARG A 64 19.56 12.07 3.40
C ARG A 64 19.62 12.78 2.05
N ASP A 65 19.68 12.01 0.97
CA ASP A 65 20.02 12.53 -0.35
C ASP A 65 18.86 12.37 -1.36
N VAL A 66 17.88 11.49 -1.10
CA VAL A 66 16.67 11.36 -1.93
C VAL A 66 15.57 12.31 -1.43
N ASN A 67 14.96 13.06 -2.36
CA ASN A 67 13.87 13.98 -2.04
C ASN A 67 12.69 13.22 -1.41
N TYR A 68 12.27 13.63 -0.20
CA TYR A 68 11.23 12.96 0.59
C TYR A 68 11.50 11.47 0.84
N GLY A 69 12.78 11.08 0.89
CA GLY A 69 13.17 9.71 1.23
C GLY A 69 13.13 9.40 2.73
N TRP A 70 12.93 10.42 3.58
CA TRP A 70 12.66 10.26 5.01
C TRP A 70 11.16 10.12 5.27
#